data_AF-A0A7W9IN01-F1
#
_entry.id   AF-A0A7W9IN01-F1
#
_cell.length_a   1.000
_cell.length_b   1.000
_cell.length_c   1.000
_cell.angle_alpha   90.00
_cell.angle_beta   90.00
_cell.angle_gamma   90.00
#
_symmetry.space_group_name_H-M   'P 1'
#
loop_
_entity.id
_entity.type
_entity.pdbx_description
1 polymer ?
#
loop_
_entity_poly.entity_id
_entity_poly.type
_entity_poly.pdbx_seq_one_letter_code
_entity_poly.pdbx_strand_id
1 'polypeptide(L)'
;MRIDRLDHLVLTVADLEATVDFYTRVLGMTPITFGGDRRALVFGQSKINLHQAGQEFEPKAARAIPGSADLCLITTDPLDQVITELTAHGVPIEEGPVRRTGALGPIDSVYLRDPDRNLIEISVYPAG
;
A
#
# COMPACT_ATOMS: atom_id res chain seq x y z
N MET A 1 -0.55 -10.72 26.69
CA MET A 1 -0.73 -10.95 25.23
C MET A 1 0.49 -10.40 24.51
N ARG A 2 1.05 -11.12 23.54
CA ARG A 2 2.21 -10.67 22.73
C ARG A 2 1.82 -10.77 21.26
N ILE A 3 1.91 -9.66 20.53
CA ILE A 3 1.62 -9.60 19.08
C ILE A 3 2.93 -9.85 18.33
N ASP A 4 2.84 -10.57 17.22
CA ASP A 4 4.00 -10.93 16.38
C ASP A 4 4.21 -9.92 15.24
N ARG A 5 3.21 -9.77 14.37
CA ARG A 5 3.28 -8.91 13.17
C ARG A 5 1.88 -8.47 12.70
N LEU A 6 1.86 -7.54 11.75
CA LEU A 6 0.66 -7.23 10.96
C LEU A 6 0.49 -8.29 9.87
N ASP A 7 -0.61 -9.04 9.90
CA ASP A 7 -0.93 -10.04 8.86
C ASP A 7 -1.52 -9.36 7.62
N HIS A 8 -2.59 -8.59 7.82
CA HIS A 8 -3.25 -7.81 6.79
C HIS A 8 -3.94 -6.59 7.39
N LEU A 9 -4.36 -5.68 6.51
CA LEU A 9 -5.25 -4.56 6.83
C LEU A 9 -6.39 -4.51 5.81
N VAL A 10 -7.38 -3.64 6.07
CA VAL A 10 -8.48 -3.39 5.15
C VAL A 10 -8.39 -1.95 4.66
N LEU A 11 -8.39 -1.75 3.35
CA LEU A 11 -8.68 -0.45 2.74
C LEU A 11 -10.14 -0.40 2.31
N THR A 12 -10.81 0.67 2.70
CA THR A 12 -12.09 1.05 2.08
C THR A 12 -11.77 1.96 0.92
N VAL A 13 -12.27 1.64 -0.28
CA VAL A 13 -11.89 2.29 -1.54
C VAL A 13 -13.13 2.73 -2.29
N ALA A 14 -13.05 3.84 -3.03
CA ALA A 14 -14.18 4.32 -3.82
C ALA A 14 -14.47 3.40 -5.02
N ASP A 15 -13.42 2.90 -5.67
CA ASP A 15 -13.50 2.00 -6.82
C ASP A 15 -12.52 0.83 -6.67
N LEU A 16 -13.07 -0.37 -6.63
CA LEU A 16 -12.30 -1.59 -6.39
C LEU A 16 -11.37 -1.92 -7.56
N GLU A 17 -11.82 -1.75 -8.80
CA GLU A 17 -11.01 -2.10 -9.98
C GLU A 17 -9.92 -1.06 -10.23
N ALA A 18 -10.20 0.23 -10.01
CA ALA A 18 -9.17 1.28 -10.08
C ALA A 18 -8.06 1.05 -9.04
N THR A 19 -8.44 0.65 -7.83
CA THR A 19 -7.47 0.28 -6.78
C THR A 19 -6.66 -0.94 -7.20
N VAL A 20 -7.34 -2.00 -7.65
CA VAL A 20 -6.67 -3.24 -8.08
C VAL A 20 -5.68 -2.98 -9.21
N ASP A 21 -6.08 -2.23 -10.25
CA ASP A 21 -5.19 -1.84 -11.35
C ASP A 21 -3.97 -1.09 -10.83
N PHE A 22 -4.18 -0.06 -10.00
CA PHE A 22 -3.11 0.76 -9.47
C PHE A 22 -2.06 -0.08 -8.72
N TYR A 23 -2.48 -0.84 -7.71
CA TYR A 23 -1.54 -1.59 -6.87
C TYR A 23 -0.90 -2.76 -7.61
N THR A 24 -1.58 -3.35 -8.61
CA THR A 24 -0.99 -4.40 -9.44
C THR A 24 0.05 -3.84 -10.39
N ARG A 25 -0.30 -2.76 -11.10
CA ARG A 25 0.56 -2.18 -12.14
C ARG A 25 1.72 -1.37 -11.56
N VAL A 26 1.47 -0.57 -10.53
CA VAL A 26 2.45 0.38 -9.98
C VAL A 26 3.30 -0.26 -8.87
N LEU A 27 2.71 -1.11 -8.03
CA LEU A 27 3.40 -1.72 -6.87
C LEU A 27 3.66 -3.23 -7.04
N GLY A 28 3.33 -3.82 -8.19
CA GLY A 28 3.57 -5.22 -8.48
C GLY A 28 2.81 -6.20 -7.58
N MET A 29 1.75 -5.76 -6.89
CA MET A 29 0.98 -6.63 -6.00
C MET A 29 0.16 -7.64 -6.79
N THR A 30 -0.08 -8.81 -6.21
CA THR A 30 -0.88 -9.87 -6.86
C THR A 30 -2.34 -9.79 -6.40
N PRO A 31 -3.31 -9.53 -7.30
CA PRO A 31 -4.72 -9.52 -6.93
C PRO A 31 -5.25 -10.95 -6.76
N ILE A 32 -6.05 -11.15 -5.72
CA ILE A 32 -6.72 -12.42 -5.44
C ILE A 32 -8.20 -12.22 -5.13
N THR A 33 -8.99 -13.25 -5.40
CA THR A 33 -10.38 -13.37 -4.96
C THR A 33 -10.48 -14.56 -3.99
N PHE A 34 -11.16 -14.38 -2.87
CA PHE A 34 -11.30 -15.43 -1.85
C PHE A 34 -12.62 -15.31 -1.10
N GLY A 35 -13.05 -16.39 -0.45
CA GLY A 35 -14.23 -16.36 0.43
C GLY A 35 -15.50 -15.87 -0.26
N GLY A 36 -15.68 -16.21 -1.55
CA GLY A 36 -16.72 -15.67 -2.41
C GLY A 36 -16.18 -14.58 -3.32
N ASP A 37 -16.65 -13.35 -3.10
CA ASP A 37 -16.39 -12.15 -3.90
C ASP A 37 -15.37 -11.19 -3.24
N ARG A 38 -14.76 -11.58 -2.12
CA ARG A 38 -13.80 -10.71 -1.43
C ARG A 38 -12.52 -10.58 -2.24
N ARG A 39 -12.03 -9.35 -2.36
CA ARG A 39 -10.84 -9.01 -3.12
C ARG A 39 -9.70 -8.58 -2.19
N ALA A 40 -8.48 -8.94 -2.55
CA ALA A 40 -7.28 -8.51 -1.85
C ALA A 40 -6.09 -8.37 -2.79
N LEU A 41 -5.07 -7.65 -2.32
CA LEU A 41 -3.79 -7.44 -2.97
C LEU A 41 -2.69 -8.06 -2.09
N VAL A 42 -1.99 -9.07 -2.61
CA VAL A 42 -0.94 -9.81 -1.89
C VAL A 42 0.43 -9.24 -2.22
N PHE A 43 1.27 -9.11 -1.20
CA PHE A 43 2.69 -8.73 -1.33
C PHE A 43 3.50 -9.35 -0.17
N GLY A 44 4.67 -9.92 -0.49
CA GLY A 44 5.48 -10.64 0.49
C GLY A 44 4.68 -11.73 1.21
N GLN A 45 4.54 -11.59 2.53
CA GLN A 45 3.75 -12.50 3.39
C GLN A 45 2.49 -11.84 3.97
N SER A 46 2.08 -10.70 3.40
CA SER A 46 0.95 -9.90 3.85
C SER A 46 -0.03 -9.64 2.71
N LYS A 47 -1.18 -9.07 3.04
CA LYS A 47 -2.13 -8.59 2.05
C LYS A 47 -2.89 -7.35 2.51
N ILE A 48 -3.48 -6.64 1.56
CA ILE A 48 -4.50 -5.62 1.79
C ILE A 48 -5.83 -6.18 1.30
N ASN A 49 -6.80 -6.35 2.20
CA ASN A 49 -8.17 -6.64 1.80
C ASN A 49 -8.85 -5.34 1.34
N LEU A 50 -9.69 -5.43 0.31
CA LEU A 50 -10.38 -4.29 -0.26
C LEU A 50 -11.88 -4.38 0.00
N HIS A 51 -12.44 -3.33 0.58
CA HIS A 51 -13.88 -3.11 0.70
C HIS A 51 -14.25 -1.90 -0.16
N GLN A 52 -15.28 -2.03 -1.00
CA GLN A 52 -15.79 -0.86 -1.72
C GLN A 52 -16.68 -0.02 -0.80
N ALA A 53 -16.51 1.30 -0.84
CA ALA A 53 -17.30 2.24 -0.05
C ALA A 53 -18.81 2.05 -0.31
N GLY A 54 -19.58 1.93 0.76
CA GLY A 54 -21.02 1.63 0.72
C GLY A 54 -21.37 0.15 0.49
N GLN A 55 -20.38 -0.72 0.29
CA GLN A 55 -20.53 -2.17 0.13
C GLN A 55 -19.55 -2.94 1.02
N GLU A 56 -19.23 -2.38 2.19
CA GLU A 56 -18.25 -3.00 3.07
C GLU A 56 -18.82 -4.23 3.79
N PHE A 57 -17.97 -5.22 4.04
CA PHE A 57 -18.33 -6.36 4.88
C PHE A 57 -18.23 -6.03 6.36
N GLU A 58 -19.13 -6.59 7.17
CA GLU A 58 -19.06 -6.51 8.62
C GLU A 58 -18.25 -7.68 9.23
N PRO A 59 -17.56 -7.47 10.36
CA PRO A 59 -17.33 -6.19 11.03
C PRO A 59 -16.30 -5.32 10.29
N LYS A 60 -16.40 -4.00 10.42
CA LYS A 60 -15.46 -3.03 9.84
C LYS A 60 -15.05 -1.91 10.79
N ALA A 61 -14.14 -1.05 10.33
CA ALA A 61 -13.78 0.16 11.06
C ALA A 61 -15.01 1.05 11.29
N ALA A 62 -15.13 1.64 12.49
CA ALA A 62 -16.26 2.51 12.83
C ALA A 62 -16.42 3.71 11.88
N ARG A 63 -15.32 4.15 11.26
CA ARG A 63 -15.27 5.15 10.20
C ARG A 63 -14.41 4.63 9.05
N ALA A 64 -15.01 3.79 8.22
CA ALA A 64 -14.43 3.28 6.99
C ALA A 64 -14.48 4.37 5.90
N ILE A 65 -13.37 5.08 5.70
CA ILE A 65 -13.31 6.26 4.80
C ILE A 65 -12.21 6.03 3.76
N PRO A 66 -12.50 6.12 2.44
CA PRO A 66 -11.46 6.13 1.43
C PRO A 66 -10.48 7.28 1.60
N GLY A 67 -9.19 7.03 1.35
CA GLY A 67 -8.14 8.03 1.50
C GLY A 67 -7.69 8.28 2.93
N SER A 68 -8.13 7.47 3.90
CA SER A 68 -7.77 7.62 5.31
C SER A 68 -6.49 6.89 5.73
N ALA A 69 -5.89 6.08 4.85
CA ALA A 69 -4.70 5.33 5.16
C ALA A 69 -3.42 6.12 4.88
N ASP A 70 -2.42 5.86 5.72
CA ASP A 70 -1.05 6.32 5.60
C ASP A 70 -0.15 5.11 5.89
N LEU A 71 0.50 4.59 4.85
CA LEU A 71 1.17 3.29 4.88
C LEU A 71 2.62 3.41 4.41
N CYS A 72 3.55 2.89 5.21
CA CYS A 72 4.93 2.67 4.81
C CYS A 72 5.17 1.21 4.44
N LEU A 73 5.64 0.98 3.22
CA LEU A 73 5.91 -0.32 2.62
C LEU A 73 7.41 -0.44 2.31
N ILE A 74 8.02 -1.52 2.76
CA ILE A 74 9.42 -1.80 2.49
C ILE A 74 9.55 -2.57 1.19
N THR A 75 10.34 -2.06 0.26
CA THR A 75 10.76 -2.78 -0.95
C THR A 75 12.17 -3.35 -0.77
N THR A 76 12.47 -4.41 -1.53
CA THR A 76 13.84 -4.92 -1.71
C THR A 76 14.56 -4.25 -2.87
N ASP A 77 13.82 -3.53 -3.72
CA ASP A 77 14.38 -2.87 -4.89
C ASP A 77 15.10 -1.57 -4.49
N PRO A 78 16.18 -1.21 -5.19
CA PRO A 78 16.82 0.09 -5.03
C PRO A 78 15.83 1.25 -5.22
N LEU A 79 15.93 2.29 -4.39
CA LEU A 79 14.96 3.40 -4.40
C LEU A 79 14.98 4.20 -5.71
N ASP A 80 16.12 4.24 -6.42
CA ASP A 80 16.25 4.82 -7.75
C ASP A 80 15.48 4.03 -8.82
N GLN A 81 15.43 2.70 -8.71
CA GLN A 81 14.58 1.86 -9.54
C GLN A 81 13.10 2.16 -9.28
N VAL A 82 12.69 2.25 -8.01
CA VAL A 82 11.31 2.62 -7.64
C VAL A 82 10.91 3.96 -8.27
N ILE A 83 11.76 4.99 -8.13
CA ILE A 83 11.50 6.33 -8.72
C ILE A 83 11.33 6.25 -10.23
N THR A 84 12.16 5.44 -10.90
CA THR A 84 12.10 5.24 -12.35
C THR A 84 10.77 4.58 -12.76
N GLU A 85 10.36 3.53 -12.06
CA GLU A 85 9.11 2.82 -12.32
C GLU A 85 7.87 3.69 -12.07
N LEU A 86 7.85 4.44 -10.96
CA LEU A 86 6.78 5.39 -10.66
C LEU A 86 6.63 6.43 -11.78
N THR A 87 7.77 6.97 -12.26
CA THR A 87 7.79 7.93 -13.37
C THR A 87 7.27 7.29 -14.67
N ALA A 88 7.69 6.06 -14.98
CA ALA A 88 7.24 5.33 -16.16
C ALA A 88 5.73 5.02 -16.12
N HIS A 89 5.17 4.82 -14.92
CA HIS A 89 3.75 4.63 -14.70
C HIS A 89 2.94 5.93 -14.62
N GLY A 90 3.59 7.10 -14.76
CA GLY A 90 2.94 8.41 -14.69
C GLY A 90 2.45 8.77 -13.29
N VAL A 91 3.04 8.18 -12.24
CA VAL A 91 2.66 8.41 -10.85
C VAL A 91 3.54 9.53 -10.26
N PRO A 92 2.95 10.67 -9.86
CA PRO A 92 3.72 11.74 -9.26
C PRO A 92 4.29 11.34 -7.90
N ILE A 93 5.57 11.66 -7.69
CA ILE A 93 6.20 11.60 -6.37
C ILE A 93 5.85 12.90 -5.63
N GLU A 94 5.19 12.77 -4.49
CA GLU A 94 4.80 13.89 -3.63
C GLU A 94 6.01 14.44 -2.83
N GLU A 95 6.88 13.54 -2.36
CA GLU A 95 8.14 13.89 -1.69
C GLU A 95 9.14 12.72 -1.83
N GLY A 96 10.44 13.03 -1.96
CA GLY A 96 11.51 12.03 -1.94
C GLY A 96 12.49 12.13 -3.12
N PRO A 97 13.62 11.42 -3.06
CA PRO A 97 14.03 10.55 -1.96
C PRO A 97 14.42 11.35 -0.71
N VAL A 98 13.96 10.92 0.46
CA VAL A 98 14.24 11.57 1.76
C VAL A 98 14.48 10.54 2.85
N ARG A 99 15.35 10.89 3.81
CA ARG A 99 15.62 10.06 4.98
C ARG A 99 14.45 10.12 5.97
N ARG A 100 14.04 8.95 6.48
CA ARG A 100 12.99 8.77 7.49
C ARG A 100 13.42 7.77 8.55
N THR A 101 12.59 7.60 9.57
CA THR A 101 12.79 6.63 10.65
C THR A 101 11.78 5.50 10.49
N GLY A 102 12.26 4.33 10.07
CA GLY A 102 11.49 3.10 10.03
C GLY A 102 11.46 2.39 11.38
N ALA A 103 10.68 1.31 11.46
CA ALA A 103 10.54 0.53 12.69
C ALA A 103 11.85 -0.11 13.19
N LEU A 104 12.79 -0.41 12.30
CA LEU A 104 14.07 -1.08 12.62
C LEU A 104 15.29 -0.16 12.48
N GLY A 105 15.09 1.13 12.18
CA GLY A 105 16.17 2.08 11.97
C GLY A 105 15.89 3.06 10.82
N PRO A 106 16.90 3.82 10.40
CA PRO A 106 16.75 4.79 9.31
C PRO A 106 16.41 4.10 7.97
N ILE A 107 15.51 4.71 7.20
CA ILE A 107 15.09 4.26 5.87
C ILE A 107 15.13 5.43 4.89
N ASP A 108 15.34 5.16 3.60
CA ASP A 108 15.18 6.15 2.54
C ASP A 108 13.83 5.92 1.84
N SER A 109 13.07 6.99 1.63
CA SER A 109 11.65 6.92 1.27
C SER A 109 11.26 7.84 0.13
N VAL A 110 10.24 7.44 -0.62
CA VAL A 110 9.45 8.27 -1.54
C VAL A 110 7.97 8.16 -1.20
N TYR A 111 7.24 9.24 -1.41
CA TYR A 111 5.81 9.35 -1.09
C TYR A 111 5.00 9.55 -2.37
N LEU A 112 3.84 8.91 -2.42
CA LEU A 112 2.89 9.03 -3.53
C LEU A 112 1.45 8.90 -3.02
N ARG A 113 0.49 9.14 -3.92
CA ARG A 113 -0.94 8.99 -3.66
C ARG A 113 -1.50 7.85 -4.50
N ASP A 114 -2.28 6.99 -3.88
CA ASP A 114 -3.11 6.03 -4.59
C ASP A 114 -4.40 6.70 -5.13
N PRO A 115 -5.28 5.97 -5.85
CA PRO A 115 -6.50 6.55 -6.44
C PRO A 115 -7.43 7.22 -5.43
N ASP A 116 -7.50 6.72 -4.20
CA ASP A 116 -8.32 7.26 -3.12
C ASP A 116 -7.58 8.33 -2.29
N ARG A 117 -6.35 8.71 -2.68
CA ARG A 117 -5.49 9.68 -2.00
C ARG A 117 -4.91 9.20 -0.67
N ASN A 118 -4.90 7.88 -0.41
CA ASN A 118 -4.10 7.34 0.69
C ASN A 118 -2.64 7.76 0.49
N LEU A 119 -1.94 8.07 1.58
CA LEU A 119 -0.51 8.35 1.52
C LEU A 119 0.24 7.02 1.52
N ILE A 120 0.99 6.75 0.45
CA ILE A 120 1.80 5.57 0.34
C ILE A 120 3.26 6.00 0.36
N GLU A 121 3.99 5.49 1.34
CA GLU A 121 5.43 5.63 1.47
C GLU A 121 6.09 4.32 1.01
N ILE A 122 6.92 4.38 -0.02
CA ILE A 122 7.76 3.25 -0.45
C ILE A 122 9.18 3.52 0.05
N SER A 123 9.73 2.57 0.80
CA SER A 123 11.00 2.74 1.48
C SER A 123 11.93 1.56 1.33
N VAL A 124 13.22 1.82 1.52
CA VAL A 124 14.26 0.79 1.60
C VAL A 124 15.13 1.01 2.84
N TYR A 125 15.56 -0.06 3.48
CA TYR A 125 16.64 0.01 4.46
C TYR A 125 17.97 0.10 3.72
N PRO A 126 18.73 1.20 3.85
CA PRO A 126 20.04 1.30 3.20
C PRO A 126 20.96 0.20 3.73
N ALA A 127 21.78 -0.36 2.83
CA ALA A 127 22.87 -1.23 3.25
C ALA A 127 23.78 -0.46 4.21
N GLY A 128 24.04 -1.04 5.39
CA GLY A 128 24.94 -0.45 6.39
C GLY A 128 26.39 -0.40 5.94
#